data_AF-A0AAV8WAK5-F1
#
_entry.id   AF-A0AAV8WAK5-F1
#
_cell.length_a   1.000
_cell.length_b   1.000
_cell.length_c   1.000
_cell.angle_alpha   90.00
_cell.angle_beta   90.00
_cell.angle_gamma   90.00
#
_symmetry.space_group_name_H-M   'P 1'
#
loop_
_entity.id
_entity.type
_entity.pdbx_description
1 polymer ?
#
loop_
_entity_poly.entity_id
_entity_poly.type
_entity_poly.pdbx_seq_one_letter_code
_entity_poly.pdbx_strand_id
1 'polypeptide(L)'
;MKAVLILGCFLAVAMAQRPSFAGTSAKGLPELASRFKDTSSDSASSSPKTVVNRIGESSNESLSTAQKLPVDARGDAELVDRLNQWPRENRPFWLLNAEQIEKHRDAEGKQEKQKQYH
;
A
#
# COMPACT_ATOMS: atom_id res chain seq x y z
N MET A 1 -8.25 35.59 46.63
CA MET A 1 -7.09 35.08 45.87
C MET A 1 -7.05 33.56 45.80
N LYS A 2 -7.02 32.83 46.93
CA LYS A 2 -6.98 31.35 46.97
C LYS A 2 -8.16 30.67 46.22
N ALA A 3 -9.38 31.17 46.41
CA ALA A 3 -10.57 30.65 45.74
C ALA A 3 -10.56 30.85 44.21
N VAL A 4 -9.99 31.96 43.73
CA VAL A 4 -9.85 32.26 42.30
C VAL A 4 -8.84 31.30 41.65
N LEU A 5 -7.76 30.98 42.35
CA LEU A 5 -6.77 30.00 41.90
C LEU A 5 -7.37 28.58 41.83
N ILE A 6 -8.16 28.20 42.83
CA ILE A 6 -8.85 26.90 42.85
C ILE A 6 -9.84 26.81 41.69
N LEU A 7 -10.67 27.83 41.48
CA LEU A 7 -11.65 27.87 40.40
C LEU A 7 -10.96 27.81 39.01
N GLY A 8 -9.87 28.55 38.82
CA GLY A 8 -9.07 28.52 37.59
C GLY A 8 -8.49 27.14 37.29
N CYS A 9 -7.97 26.44 38.31
CA CYS A 9 -7.49 25.06 38.15
C CYS A 9 -8.60 24.10 37.71
N PHE A 10 -9.81 24.22 38.29
CA PHE A 10 -10.94 23.38 37.90
C PHE A 10 -11.38 23.62 36.44
N LEU A 11 -11.41 24.88 36.00
CA LEU A 11 -11.73 25.23 34.61
C LEU A 11 -10.71 24.67 33.61
N ALA A 12 -9.41 24.71 33.94
CA ALA A 12 -8.36 24.14 33.09
C ALA A 12 -8.48 22.62 32.93
N VAL A 13 -8.84 21.90 34.00
CA VAL A 13 -9.05 20.44 33.95
C VAL A 13 -10.29 20.07 33.13
N ALA A 14 -11.36 20.86 33.21
CA ALA A 14 -12.56 20.65 32.41
C ALA A 14 -12.29 20.80 30.90
N MET A 15 -11.46 21.77 30.50
CA MET A 15 -11.09 21.99 29.09
C MET A 15 -10.01 21.00 28.60
N ALA A 16 -9.34 20.30 29.51
CA ALA A 16 -8.38 19.24 29.18
C ALA A 16 -9.05 17.86 29.00
N GLN A 17 -10.39 17.77 29.08
CA GLN A 17 -11.10 16.52 28.80
C GLN A 17 -10.91 16.12 27.33
N ARG A 18 -10.48 14.88 27.10
CA ARG A 18 -10.21 14.35 25.76
C ARG A 18 -11.49 14.34 24.91
N PRO A 19 -11.42 14.67 23.61
CA PRO A 19 -12.58 14.63 22.72
C PRO A 19 -13.14 13.21 22.63
N SER A 20 -14.46 13.10 22.57
CA SER A 20 -15.24 11.84 22.63
C SER A 20 -14.87 10.83 21.54
N PHE A 21 -14.23 11.29 20.48
CA PHE A 21 -13.77 10.49 19.34
C PHE A 21 -12.41 9.82 19.57
N ALA A 22 -11.59 10.31 20.52
CA ALA A 22 -10.25 9.79 20.82
C ALA A 22 -10.27 8.59 21.78
N GLY A 23 -11.15 7.61 21.53
CA GLY A 23 -11.09 6.29 22.16
C GLY A 23 -11.92 6.10 23.43
N THR A 24 -13.18 6.54 23.45
CA THR A 24 -14.14 6.20 24.53
C THR A 24 -14.62 4.74 24.47
N SER A 25 -14.44 4.06 23.33
CA SER A 25 -14.65 2.63 23.25
C SER A 25 -13.56 1.90 24.04
N ALA A 26 -13.95 0.87 24.81
CA ALA A 26 -13.00 -0.06 25.42
C ALA A 26 -11.98 -0.48 24.35
N LYS A 27 -10.70 -0.58 24.73
CA LYS A 27 -9.57 -0.94 23.86
C LYS A 27 -9.70 -2.41 23.41
N GLY A 28 -10.76 -2.69 22.67
CA GLY A 28 -11.04 -3.94 22.00
C GLY A 28 -10.42 -3.94 20.62
N LEU A 29 -10.31 -5.13 20.06
CA LEU A 29 -9.90 -5.28 18.67
C LEU A 29 -10.87 -4.45 17.79
N PRO A 30 -10.37 -3.82 16.71
CA PRO A 30 -11.23 -3.08 15.79
C PRO A 30 -12.38 -3.99 15.32
N GLU A 31 -13.56 -3.43 15.05
CA GLU A 31 -14.71 -4.19 14.53
C GLU A 31 -14.31 -5.11 13.36
N LEU A 32 -13.40 -4.62 12.50
CA LEU A 32 -12.84 -5.33 11.35
C LEU A 32 -11.94 -6.53 11.70
N ALA A 33 -11.41 -6.62 12.93
CA ALA A 33 -10.58 -7.75 13.35
C ALA A 33 -11.35 -9.08 13.35
N SER A 34 -12.68 -9.03 13.49
CA SER A 34 -13.55 -10.21 13.40
C SER A 34 -13.52 -10.87 12.02
N ARG A 35 -13.20 -10.12 10.95
CA ARG A 35 -13.08 -10.63 9.57
C ARG A 35 -11.87 -11.55 9.37
N PHE A 36 -10.88 -11.44 10.25
CA PHE A 36 -9.67 -12.27 10.23
C PHE A 36 -9.74 -13.40 11.27
N LYS A 37 -10.89 -13.60 11.91
CA LYS A 37 -11.08 -14.73 12.81
C LYS A 37 -11.29 -15.96 11.94
N ASP A 38 -10.22 -16.72 11.76
CA ASP A 38 -10.25 -18.04 11.13
C ASP A 38 -11.15 -18.96 11.95
N THR A 39 -12.44 -19.03 11.58
CA THR A 39 -13.37 -20.06 12.04
C THR A 39 -12.88 -21.39 11.50
N SER A 40 -12.00 -22.02 12.28
CA SER A 40 -11.55 -23.39 12.07
C SER A 40 -12.60 -24.33 12.65
N SER A 41 -13.68 -24.52 11.91
CA SER A 41 -14.52 -25.72 12.02
C SER A 41 -15.22 -25.95 10.68
N ASP A 42 -14.52 -26.73 9.84
CA ASP A 42 -15.03 -27.53 8.73
C ASP A 42 -15.98 -26.87 7.73
N SER A 43 -15.41 -26.39 6.62
CA SER A 43 -15.67 -27.00 5.30
C SER A 43 -14.78 -26.40 4.20
N ALA A 44 -14.11 -27.29 3.48
CA ALA A 44 -13.43 -27.12 2.19
C ALA A 44 -12.03 -26.44 2.16
N SER A 45 -11.01 -27.30 2.34
CA SER A 45 -9.66 -27.23 1.76
C SER A 45 -8.65 -26.24 2.35
N SER A 46 -8.30 -26.50 3.61
CA SER A 46 -7.04 -26.07 4.22
C SER A 46 -5.85 -26.88 3.67
N SER A 47 -5.37 -26.53 2.47
CA SER A 47 -3.91 -26.64 2.27
C SER A 47 -3.26 -25.55 3.12
N PRO A 48 -2.11 -25.79 3.78
CA PRO A 48 -1.39 -24.70 4.43
C PRO A 48 -1.20 -23.65 3.35
N LYS A 49 -1.70 -22.44 3.59
CA LYS A 49 -1.42 -21.30 2.71
C LYS A 49 0.05 -20.98 2.95
N THR A 50 0.92 -21.83 2.39
CA THR A 50 2.33 -21.59 2.16
C THR A 50 2.41 -20.14 1.75
N VAL A 51 3.31 -19.39 2.37
CA VAL A 51 3.69 -18.07 1.88
C VAL A 51 4.25 -18.33 0.48
N VAL A 52 3.35 -18.38 -0.51
CA VAL A 52 3.68 -18.49 -1.92
C VAL A 52 4.40 -17.20 -2.19
N ASN A 53 5.67 -17.32 -2.55
CA ASN A 53 6.43 -16.23 -3.14
C ASN A 53 5.55 -15.66 -4.27
N ARG A 54 4.92 -14.51 -4.03
CA ARG A 54 4.12 -13.78 -5.03
C ARG A 54 5.02 -13.07 -6.05
N ILE A 55 6.21 -13.63 -6.25
CA ILE A 55 7.13 -13.33 -7.33
C ILE A 55 7.27 -14.67 -8.03
N GLY A 56 6.41 -14.91 -9.02
CA GLY A 56 6.74 -15.83 -10.12
C GLY A 56 5.94 -17.13 -10.31
N GLU A 57 4.95 -17.52 -9.49
CA GLU A 57 4.35 -18.86 -9.67
C GLU A 57 2.80 -18.90 -9.75
N SER A 58 2.37 -19.47 -10.88
CA SER A 58 1.08 -20.14 -11.17
C SER A 58 -0.21 -19.32 -11.23
N SER A 59 -0.50 -18.81 -12.41
CA SER A 59 -1.71 -19.25 -13.12
C SER A 59 -1.41 -19.31 -14.61
N ASN A 60 -1.50 -20.51 -15.17
CA ASN A 60 -1.46 -20.81 -16.60
C ASN A 60 -2.55 -20.02 -17.35
N GLU A 61 -2.28 -18.76 -17.62
CA GLU A 61 -2.83 -18.05 -18.77
C GLU A 61 -1.66 -17.47 -19.54
N SER A 62 -1.66 -17.70 -20.84
CA SER A 62 -0.62 -17.36 -21.79
C SER A 62 -0.20 -15.89 -21.74
N LEU A 63 0.81 -15.53 -20.93
CA LEU A 63 1.52 -14.24 -21.10
C LEU A 63 2.80 -14.49 -21.91
N SER A 64 2.60 -14.53 -23.22
CA SER A 64 3.64 -14.30 -24.24
C SER A 64 4.62 -13.22 -23.76
N THR A 65 5.92 -13.56 -23.74
CA THR A 65 7.04 -12.59 -23.74
C THR A 65 6.86 -11.39 -22.79
N ALA A 66 7.15 -11.59 -21.50
CA ALA A 66 7.15 -10.61 -20.41
C ALA A 66 7.34 -9.13 -20.83
N GLN A 67 6.29 -8.48 -21.32
CA GLN A 67 6.30 -7.04 -21.49
C GLN A 67 6.30 -6.44 -20.09
N LYS A 68 7.32 -5.64 -19.81
CA LYS A 68 7.49 -4.99 -18.51
C LYS A 68 6.46 -3.87 -18.40
N LEU A 69 5.26 -4.25 -18.01
CA LEU A 69 4.14 -3.34 -17.81
C LEU A 69 4.25 -2.68 -16.42
N PRO A 70 3.84 -1.42 -16.28
CA PRO A 70 3.71 -0.79 -14.97
C PRO A 70 2.81 -1.60 -14.03
N VAL A 71 3.15 -1.66 -12.74
CA VAL A 71 2.42 -2.45 -11.73
C VAL A 71 0.95 -2.01 -11.63
N ASP A 72 0.69 -0.71 -11.72
CA ASP A 72 -0.65 -0.13 -11.64
C ASP A 72 -1.53 -0.41 -12.87
N ALA A 73 -0.94 -0.85 -13.98
CA ALA A 73 -1.68 -1.29 -15.16
C ALA A 73 -2.38 -2.66 -14.95
N ARG A 74 -2.08 -3.38 -13.85
CA ARG A 74 -2.69 -4.68 -13.52
C ARG A 74 -2.61 -5.73 -14.65
N GLY A 75 -1.60 -5.63 -15.51
CA GLY A 75 -1.43 -6.51 -16.68
C GLY A 75 -2.20 -6.09 -17.93
N ASP A 76 -2.90 -4.95 -17.91
CA ASP A 76 -3.61 -4.41 -19.07
C ASP A 76 -2.66 -3.61 -19.98
N ALA A 77 -2.22 -4.24 -21.06
CA ALA A 77 -1.35 -3.62 -22.05
C ALA A 77 -2.08 -2.60 -22.93
N GLU A 78 -3.35 -2.83 -23.27
CA GLU A 78 -4.13 -1.95 -24.12
C GLU A 78 -4.40 -0.60 -23.43
N LEU A 79 -4.59 -0.62 -22.11
CA LEU A 79 -4.69 0.60 -21.31
C LEU A 79 -3.43 1.45 -21.40
N VAL A 80 -2.25 0.83 -21.26
CA VAL A 80 -0.96 1.53 -21.33
C VAL A 80 -0.74 2.12 -22.72
N ASP A 81 -1.04 1.37 -23.78
CA ASP A 81 -0.93 1.86 -25.15
C ASP A 81 -1.85 3.06 -25.41
N ARG A 82 -3.10 2.98 -24.94
CA ARG A 82 -4.07 4.08 -25.05
C ARG A 82 -3.61 5.33 -24.32
N LEU A 83 -3.09 5.19 -23.11
CA LEU A 83 -2.55 6.32 -22.33
C LEU A 83 -1.29 6.92 -22.98
N ASN A 84 -0.47 6.11 -23.63
CA ASN A 84 0.72 6.59 -24.33
C ASN A 84 0.37 7.48 -25.53
N GLN A 85 -0.82 7.32 -26.12
CA GLN A 85 -1.31 8.18 -27.20
C GLN A 85 -1.71 9.57 -26.71
N TRP A 86 -1.90 9.77 -25.41
CA TRP A 86 -2.24 11.07 -24.85
C TRP A 86 -1.02 12.00 -24.76
N PRO A 87 -1.23 13.34 -24.86
CA PRO A 87 -0.20 14.32 -24.50
C PRO A 87 0.37 14.04 -23.11
N ARG A 88 1.67 14.31 -22.91
CA ARG A 88 2.42 13.88 -21.72
C ARG A 88 1.80 14.42 -20.43
N GLU A 89 1.37 15.68 -20.46
CA GLU A 89 0.69 16.42 -19.42
C GLU A 89 -0.66 15.82 -18.99
N ASN A 90 -1.29 15.02 -19.84
CA ASN A 90 -2.58 14.39 -19.58
C ASN A 90 -2.44 12.94 -19.11
N ARG A 91 -1.22 12.38 -19.11
CA ARG A 91 -0.98 11.01 -18.66
C ARG A 91 -1.09 10.95 -17.13
N PRO A 92 -1.63 9.85 -16.57
CA PRO A 92 -1.73 9.72 -15.13
C PRO A 92 -0.35 9.61 -14.48
N PHE A 93 -0.24 10.11 -13.26
CA PHE A 93 1.02 10.17 -12.52
C PHE A 93 1.69 8.79 -12.36
N TRP A 94 0.89 7.72 -12.22
CA TRP A 94 1.43 6.37 -12.05
C TRP A 94 2.24 5.93 -13.28
N LEU A 95 1.79 6.29 -14.49
CA LEU A 95 2.47 5.92 -15.73
C LEU A 95 3.77 6.71 -15.90
N LEU A 96 3.74 8.01 -15.58
CA LEU A 96 4.93 8.87 -15.59
C LEU A 96 5.97 8.42 -14.57
N ASN A 97 5.53 8.07 -13.36
CA ASN A 97 6.40 7.57 -12.30
C ASN A 97 7.00 6.22 -12.66
N ALA A 98 6.21 5.33 -13.25
CA ALA A 98 6.71 4.04 -13.74
C ALA A 98 7.84 4.26 -14.75
N GLU A 99 7.63 5.08 -15.79
CA GLU A 99 8.64 5.40 -16.80
C GLU A 99 9.94 5.94 -16.17
N GLN A 100 9.82 6.82 -15.17
CA GLN A 100 10.98 7.37 -14.48
C GLN A 100 11.75 6.30 -13.69
N ILE A 101 11.04 5.45 -12.95
CA ILE A 101 11.64 4.33 -12.21
C ILE A 101 12.39 3.39 -13.16
N GLU A 102 11.84 3.12 -14.35
CA GLU A 102 12.52 2.28 -15.34
C GLU A 102 13.82 2.89 -15.84
N LYS A 103 13.81 4.19 -16.16
CA LYS A 103 15.03 4.92 -16.56
C LYS A 103 16.13 4.85 -15.50
N HIS A 104 15.77 4.96 -14.23
CA HIS A 104 16.73 4.84 -13.13
C HIS A 104 17.32 3.43 -13.01
N ARG A 105 16.49 2.39 -13.16
CA ARG A 105 16.95 0.99 -13.10
C ARG A 105 17.93 0.64 -14.22
N ASP A 106 17.69 1.14 -15.43
CA ASP A 106 18.59 0.91 -16.56
C ASP A 106 19.92 1.66 -16.41
N ALA A 107 19.90 2.84 -15.78
CA ALA A 107 21.09 3.61 -15.48
C ALA A 107 21.98 2.93 -14.43
N GLU A 108 21.38 2.44 -13.34
CA GLU A 108 22.09 1.71 -12.28
C GLU A 108 22.76 0.44 -12.81
N GLY A 109 22.04 -0.38 -13.58
CA GLY A 109 22.61 -1.58 -14.18
C GLY A 109 23.77 -1.32 -15.15
N LYS A 110 23.79 -0.16 -15.81
CA LYS A 110 24.93 0.27 -16.66
C LYS A 110 26.15 0.66 -15.83
N GLN A 111 25.96 1.34 -14.71
CA GLN A 111 27.06 1.73 -13.82
C GLN A 111 27.71 0.53 -13.14
N GLU A 112 26.91 -0.46 -12.71
CA GLU A 112 27.42 -1.70 -12.12
C GLU A 112 28.29 -2.48 -13.10
N LYS A 113 27.83 -2.62 -14.36
CA LYS A 113 28.65 -3.26 -15.41
C LYS A 113 29.98 -2.54 -15.60
N GLN A 114 29.99 -1.21 -15.65
CA GLN A 114 31.23 -0.45 -15.85
C GLN A 114 32.23 -0.62 -14.69
N LYS A 115 31.76 -0.72 -13.44
CA LYS A 115 32.62 -0.99 -12.28
C LYS A 115 33.22 -2.40 -12.27
N GLN A 116 32.58 -3.37 -12.93
CA GLN A 116 33.05 -4.76 -12.98
C GLN A 116 34.23 -4.96 -13.96
N TYR A 117 34.55 -3.97 -14.80
CA TYR A 117 35.66 -4.01 -15.78
C TYR A 117 36.88 -3.17 -15.36
N HIS A 118 36.95 -2.72 -14.10
CA HIS A 118 38.11 -2.06 -13.50
C HIS A 118 38.50 -2.75 -12.20
#